data_AF-A0A2N7YR39-F1
#
_entry.id   AF-A0A2N7YR39-F1
#
_cell.length_a   1.000
_cell.length_b   1.000
_cell.length_c   1.000
_cell.angle_alpha   90.00
_cell.angle_beta   90.00
_cell.angle_gamma   90.00
#
_symmetry.space_group_name_H-M   'P 1'
#
loop_
_entity.id
_entity.type
_entity.pdbx_description
1 polymer ?
#
loop_
_entity_poly.entity_id
_entity_poly.type
_entity_poly.pdbx_seq_one_letter_code
_entity_poly.pdbx_strand_id
1 'polypeptide(L)'
;MPRDKTPSSVVAQQLQMTLSRWDAEDTSKAFPTQGTHELPELSNTELVHLRVRVIALENLVIALLAQGTDQQLTVAREMAGYIRPRPGFTQHPLTIHAASQMVNSVDRAVRFRKLSEI
;
A
#
# COMPACT_ATOMS: atom_id res chain seq x y z
N MET A 1 -29.73 9.60 32.77
CA MET A 1 -28.39 10.17 32.57
C MET A 1 -27.79 9.58 31.31
N PRO A 2 -27.77 10.30 30.18
CA PRO A 2 -27.12 9.84 28.96
C PRO A 2 -25.60 9.94 29.12
N ARG A 3 -24.87 8.90 28.73
CA ARG A 3 -23.42 8.83 28.85
C ARG A 3 -22.78 9.62 27.71
N ASP A 4 -22.07 10.69 28.04
CA ASP A 4 -21.20 11.41 27.10
C ASP A 4 -20.15 10.45 26.54
N LYS A 5 -20.29 10.08 25.26
CA LYS A 5 -19.26 9.36 24.53
C LYS A 5 -18.17 10.38 24.21
N THR A 6 -17.00 10.21 24.82
CA THR A 6 -15.81 11.01 24.53
C THR A 6 -15.49 10.97 23.02
N PRO A 7 -14.97 12.06 22.43
CA PRO A 7 -14.76 12.16 20.98
C PRO A 7 -13.87 11.05 20.41
N SER A 8 -12.95 10.49 21.22
CA SER A 8 -12.14 9.32 20.90
C SER A 8 -12.97 8.05 20.61
N SER A 9 -14.07 7.85 21.34
CA SER A 9 -14.97 6.70 21.17
C SER A 9 -15.75 6.78 19.85
N VAL A 10 -16.09 8.00 19.42
CA VAL A 10 -16.81 8.24 18.16
C VAL A 10 -15.90 8.00 16.95
N VAL A 11 -14.64 8.47 17.01
CA VAL A 11 -13.63 8.22 15.96
C VAL A 11 -13.31 6.72 15.86
N ALA A 12 -13.16 6.04 16.99
CA ALA A 12 -12.93 4.60 17.00
C ALA A 12 -14.11 3.81 16.39
N GLN A 13 -15.35 4.20 16.69
CA GLN A 13 -16.55 3.60 16.09
C GLN A 13 -16.64 3.87 14.58
N GLN A 14 -16.30 5.08 14.14
CA GLN A 14 -16.30 5.45 12.72
C GLN A 14 -15.22 4.68 11.94
N LEU A 15 -14.01 4.58 12.50
CA LEU A 15 -12.91 3.81 11.93
C LEU A 15 -13.29 2.33 11.85
N GLN A 16 -13.88 1.78 12.91
CA GLN A 16 -14.33 0.39 12.93
C GLN A 16 -15.44 0.13 11.92
N MET A 17 -16.41 1.04 11.75
CA MET A 17 -17.41 0.92 10.68
C MET A 17 -16.80 1.01 9.27
N THR A 18 -15.78 1.84 9.09
CA THR A 18 -15.08 1.99 7.81
C THR A 18 -14.28 0.73 7.45
N LEU A 19 -13.57 0.17 8.45
CA LEU A 19 -12.81 -1.07 8.29
C LEU A 19 -13.74 -2.27 8.09
N SER A 20 -14.83 -2.39 8.87
CA SER A 20 -15.83 -3.45 8.68
C SER A 20 -16.49 -3.39 7.30
N ARG A 21 -16.65 -2.19 6.72
CA ARG A 21 -17.16 -2.04 5.35
C ARG A 21 -16.18 -2.60 4.33
N TRP A 22 -14.88 -2.36 4.51
CA TRP A 22 -13.84 -2.91 3.65
C TRP A 22 -13.66 -4.42 3.82
N ASP A 23 -13.78 -4.94 5.03
CA ASP A 23 -13.77 -6.39 5.28
C ASP A 23 -14.99 -7.10 4.69
N ALA A 24 -16.14 -6.42 4.63
CA ALA A 24 -17.37 -6.92 4.03
C ALA A 24 -17.39 -6.79 2.50
N GLU A 25 -16.56 -5.92 1.93
CA GLU A 25 -16.27 -5.86 0.50
C GLU A 25 -15.38 -7.04 0.12
N ASP A 26 -16.01 -8.21 -0.06
CA ASP A 26 -15.38 -9.38 -0.67
C ASP A 26 -14.80 -8.98 -2.03
N THR A 27 -13.48 -8.73 -2.07
CA THR A 27 -12.77 -8.36 -3.31
C THR A 27 -12.89 -9.42 -4.40
N SER A 28 -13.29 -10.65 -4.05
CA SER A 28 -13.66 -11.72 -4.98
C SER A 28 -14.91 -11.40 -5.81
N LYS A 29 -15.81 -10.54 -5.32
CA LYS A 29 -16.98 -10.05 -6.07
C LYS A 29 -16.69 -8.79 -6.87
N ALA A 30 -15.62 -8.07 -6.55
CA ALA A 30 -15.13 -6.94 -7.36
C ALA A 30 -14.40 -7.41 -8.63
N PHE A 31 -13.88 -8.65 -8.64
CA PHE A 31 -13.27 -9.28 -9.80
C PHE A 31 -13.98 -10.60 -10.13
N PRO A 32 -15.03 -10.59 -10.98
CA PRO A 32 -15.71 -11.82 -11.37
C PRO A 32 -14.72 -12.74 -12.10
N THR A 33 -14.48 -13.89 -11.49
CA THR A 33 -13.59 -14.96 -11.98
C THR A 33 -14.31 -15.81 -13.03
N GLN A 34 -14.75 -15.19 -14.13
CA GLN A 34 -15.17 -15.88 -15.36
C GLN A 34 -15.39 -14.87 -16.49
N GLY A 35 -14.59 -15.00 -17.54
CA GLY A 35 -14.57 -14.08 -18.69
C GLY A 35 -13.33 -13.20 -18.62
N THR A 36 -12.62 -13.10 -19.75
CA THR A 36 -11.56 -12.11 -19.98
C THR A 36 -11.90 -10.80 -19.28
N HIS A 37 -11.10 -10.39 -18.28
CA HIS A 37 -11.20 -9.08 -17.67
C HIS A 37 -11.06 -8.03 -18.78
N GLU A 38 -12.18 -7.56 -19.32
CA GLU A 38 -12.25 -6.19 -19.84
C GLU A 38 -12.10 -5.31 -18.60
N LEU A 39 -10.86 -5.07 -18.20
CA LEU A 39 -10.54 -3.95 -17.33
C LEU A 39 -11.18 -2.75 -18.01
N PRO A 40 -12.10 -2.02 -17.34
CA PRO A 40 -12.73 -0.87 -17.97
C PRO A 40 -11.63 0.05 -18.47
N GLU A 41 -11.67 0.40 -19.76
CA GLU A 41 -10.70 1.31 -20.35
C GLU A 41 -10.78 2.64 -19.60
N LEU A 42 -9.76 2.90 -18.79
CA LEU A 42 -9.69 4.12 -18.00
C LEU A 42 -9.39 5.29 -18.94
N SER A 43 -10.14 6.37 -18.81
CA SER A 43 -9.81 7.63 -19.47
C SER A 43 -8.45 8.15 -18.99
N ASN A 44 -7.79 8.97 -19.81
CA ASN A 44 -6.52 9.60 -19.45
C ASN A 44 -6.61 10.36 -18.11
N THR A 45 -7.75 11.01 -17.83
CA THR A 45 -8.00 11.72 -16.58
C THR A 45 -8.00 10.77 -15.38
N GLU A 46 -8.64 9.60 -15.52
CA GLU A 46 -8.68 8.59 -14.47
C GLU A 46 -7.30 7.97 -14.24
N LEU A 47 -6.52 7.73 -15.29
CA LEU A 47 -5.12 7.26 -15.18
C LEU A 47 -4.23 8.29 -14.46
N VAL A 48 -4.38 9.58 -14.77
CA VAL A 48 -3.66 10.64 -14.06
C VAL A 48 -4.04 10.66 -12.58
N HIS A 49 -5.34 10.58 -12.26
CA HIS A 49 -5.79 10.52 -10.88
C HIS A 49 -5.27 9.29 -10.12
N LEU A 50 -5.28 8.11 -10.76
CA LEU A 50 -4.73 6.90 -10.17
C LEU A 50 -3.23 7.04 -9.93
N ARG A 51 -2.48 7.61 -10.88
CA ARG A 51 -1.05 7.88 -10.70
C ARG A 51 -0.79 8.79 -9.50
N VAL A 52 -1.56 9.88 -9.36
CA VAL A 52 -1.45 10.79 -8.19
C VAL A 52 -1.75 10.04 -6.89
N ARG A 53 -2.79 9.20 -6.85
CA ARG A 53 -3.13 8.39 -5.68
C ARG A 53 -2.02 7.39 -5.33
N VAL A 54 -1.43 6.72 -6.32
CA VAL A 54 -0.32 5.78 -6.12
C VAL A 54 0.92 6.51 -5.57
N ILE A 55 1.25 7.69 -6.10
CA ILE A 55 2.35 8.51 -5.57
C ILE A 55 2.09 8.90 -4.11
N ALA A 56 0.86 9.30 -3.78
CA ALA A 56 0.48 9.63 -2.41
C ALA A 56 0.60 8.42 -1.47
N LEU A 57 0.15 7.24 -1.91
CA LEU A 57 0.27 6.00 -1.16
C LEU A 57 1.74 5.61 -0.96
N GLU A 58 2.59 5.73 -1.98
CA GLU A 58 4.03 5.46 -1.86
C GLU A 58 4.67 6.38 -0.81
N ASN A 59 4.37 7.68 -0.85
CA ASN A 59 4.89 8.62 0.13
C ASN A 59 4.38 8.33 1.56
N LEU A 60 3.12 7.91 1.71
CA LEU A 60 2.58 7.49 2.99
C LEU A 60 3.30 6.25 3.53
N VAL A 61 3.53 5.25 2.68
CA VAL A 61 4.29 4.04 3.05
C VAL A 61 5.72 4.40 3.48
N ILE A 62 6.39 5.30 2.76
CA ILE A 62 7.73 5.78 3.14
C ILE A 62 7.71 6.45 4.51
N ALA A 63 6.72 7.31 4.79
CA ALA A 63 6.59 7.99 6.08
C ALA A 63 6.32 7.00 7.23
N LEU A 64 5.54 5.94 6.97
CA LEU A 64 5.29 4.86 7.93
C LEU A 64 6.56 4.04 8.18
N LEU A 65 7.28 3.65 7.11
CA LEU A 65 8.54 2.91 7.21
C LEU A 65 9.61 3.71 7.97
N ALA A 66 9.67 5.04 7.78
CA ALA A 66 10.65 5.88 8.44
C ALA A 66 10.53 5.87 9.97
N GLN A 67 9.32 5.62 10.49
CA GLN A 67 9.05 5.47 11.93
C GLN A 67 9.20 4.02 12.42
N GLY A 68 9.44 3.07 11.52
CA GLY A 68 9.61 1.65 11.84
C GLY A 68 10.97 1.34 12.46
N THR A 69 11.04 0.20 13.15
CA THR A 69 12.29 -0.35 13.67
C THR A 69 13.20 -0.84 12.55
N ASP A 70 14.49 -0.98 12.82
CA ASP A 70 15.45 -1.51 11.84
C ASP A 70 15.08 -2.94 11.39
N GLN A 71 14.46 -3.74 12.27
CA GLN A 71 13.93 -5.06 11.91
C GLN A 71 12.76 -4.94 10.91
N GLN A 72 11.82 -4.01 11.13
CA GLN A 72 10.71 -3.79 10.21
C GLN A 72 11.20 -3.33 8.82
N LEU A 73 12.23 -2.46 8.78
CA LEU A 73 12.87 -2.04 7.53
C LEU A 73 13.57 -3.20 6.81
N THR A 74 14.20 -4.10 7.57
CA THR A 74 14.85 -5.30 7.02
C THR A 74 13.82 -6.23 6.38
N VAL A 75 12.73 -6.55 7.11
CA VAL A 75 11.62 -7.35 6.59
C VAL A 75 11.01 -6.71 5.34
N ALA A 76 10.75 -5.40 5.35
CA ALA A 76 10.22 -4.69 4.20
C ALA A 76 11.14 -4.79 2.97
N ARG A 77 12.47 -4.78 3.17
CA ARG A 77 13.44 -4.99 2.07
C ARG A 77 13.42 -6.43 1.57
N GLU A 78 13.34 -7.41 2.46
CA GLU A 78 13.23 -8.83 2.09
C GLU A 78 11.96 -9.11 1.28
N MET A 79 10.87 -8.39 1.53
CA MET A 79 9.63 -8.53 0.77
C MET A 79 9.80 -8.28 -0.73
N ALA A 80 10.75 -7.42 -1.13
CA ALA A 80 11.08 -7.22 -2.54
C ALA A 80 11.66 -8.47 -3.20
N GLY A 81 12.33 -9.34 -2.44
CA GLY A 81 12.88 -10.61 -2.91
C GLY A 81 11.78 -11.61 -3.29
N TYR A 82 10.65 -11.61 -2.60
CA TYR A 82 9.55 -12.56 -2.85
C TYR A 82 8.76 -12.26 -4.13
N ILE A 83 8.76 -11.00 -4.60
CA ILE A 83 8.06 -10.62 -5.82
C ILE A 83 8.95 -10.65 -7.07
N ARG A 84 10.27 -10.80 -6.92
CA ARG A 84 11.16 -11.00 -8.07
C ARG A 84 10.93 -12.40 -8.66
N PRO A 85 10.99 -12.54 -10.00
CA PRO A 85 10.88 -13.86 -10.62
C PRO A 85 12.01 -14.78 -10.15
N ARG A 86 11.65 -15.99 -9.72
CA ARG A 86 12.60 -16.99 -9.23
C ARG A 86 13.56 -17.41 -10.36
N PRO A 87 14.81 -17.79 -10.03
CA PRO A 87 15.70 -18.40 -11.01
C PRO A 87 15.01 -19.58 -11.71
N GLY A 88 15.09 -19.65 -13.03
CA GLY A 88 14.44 -20.69 -13.84
C GLY A 88 13.01 -20.36 -14.31
N PHE A 89 12.42 -19.23 -13.91
CA PHE A 89 11.13 -18.75 -14.41
C PHE A 89 11.29 -17.50 -15.29
N THR A 90 10.28 -17.20 -16.11
CA THR A 90 10.24 -16.02 -16.98
C THR A 90 10.45 -14.74 -16.17
N GLN A 91 11.50 -14.00 -16.54
CA GLN A 91 11.84 -12.73 -15.90
C GLN A 91 10.91 -11.64 -16.42
N HIS A 92 9.79 -11.39 -15.75
CA HIS A 92 8.83 -10.36 -16.15
C HIS A 92 9.36 -8.96 -15.77
N PRO A 93 9.62 -8.04 -16.74
CA PRO A 93 10.22 -6.73 -16.45
C PRO A 93 9.46 -5.90 -15.41
N LEU A 94 8.13 -5.97 -15.42
CA LEU A 94 7.28 -5.23 -14.46
C LEU A 94 7.47 -5.71 -13.02
N THR A 95 7.64 -7.02 -12.80
CA THR A 95 7.87 -7.57 -11.45
C THR A 95 9.26 -7.21 -10.92
N ILE A 96 10.26 -7.17 -11.81
CA ILE A 96 11.61 -6.68 -11.45
C ILE A 96 11.55 -5.21 -11.08
N HIS A 97 10.83 -4.40 -11.86
CA HIS A 97 10.67 -2.98 -11.56
C HIS A 97 9.94 -2.76 -10.23
N ALA A 98 8.85 -3.49 -9.96
CA ALA A 98 8.12 -3.42 -8.70
C ALA A 98 9.01 -3.75 -7.49
N ALA A 99 9.84 -4.80 -7.60
CA ALA A 99 10.81 -5.15 -6.55
C ALA A 99 11.81 -4.01 -6.30
N SER A 100 12.34 -3.43 -7.36
CA SER A 100 13.26 -2.28 -7.25
C SER A 100 12.58 -1.07 -6.59
N GLN A 101 11.31 -0.82 -6.88
CA GLN A 101 10.55 0.27 -6.25
C GLN A 101 10.36 0.03 -4.74
N MET A 102 10.04 -1.19 -4.31
CA MET A 102 9.93 -1.53 -2.89
C MET A 102 11.25 -1.27 -2.14
N VAL A 103 12.38 -1.69 -2.70
CA VAL A 103 13.71 -1.42 -2.13
C VAL A 103 13.97 0.09 -2.05
N ASN A 104 13.62 0.83 -3.11
CA ASN A 104 13.78 2.28 -3.15
C ASN A 104 12.95 2.98 -2.06
N SER A 105 11.71 2.56 -1.83
CA SER A 105 10.87 3.11 -0.76
C SER A 105 11.51 2.93 0.62
N VAL A 106 12.09 1.77 0.91
CA VAL A 106 12.83 1.53 2.16
C VAL A 106 14.07 2.42 2.25
N ASP A 107 14.85 2.56 1.17
CA ASP A 107 16.02 3.44 1.14
C ASP A 107 15.64 4.92 1.37
N ARG A 108 14.52 5.36 0.78
CA ARG A 108 13.96 6.69 0.97
C ARG A 108 13.51 6.89 2.42
N ALA A 109 12.87 5.90 3.03
CA ALA A 109 12.45 5.95 4.44
C ALA A 109 13.65 6.11 5.38
N VAL A 110 14.73 5.35 5.17
CA VAL A 110 15.98 5.49 5.94
C VAL A 110 16.59 6.89 5.80
N ARG A 111 16.61 7.45 4.57
CA ARG A 111 17.09 8.82 4.36
C ARG A 111 16.20 9.85 5.04
N PHE A 112 14.89 9.69 4.94
CA PHE A 112 13.92 10.58 5.57
C PHE A 112 14.08 10.58 7.10
N ARG A 113 14.25 9.41 7.72
CA ARG A 113 14.53 9.27 9.16
C ARG A 113 15.77 10.07 9.57
N LYS A 114 16.87 9.94 8.82
CA LYS A 114 18.11 10.70 9.07
C LYS A 114 17.93 12.21 8.94
N LEU A 115 17.10 12.67 8.00
CA LEU A 115 16.83 14.10 7.82
C LEU A 115 15.92 14.67 8.92
N SER A 116 15.04 13.86 9.51
CA SER A 116 14.20 14.27 10.64
C SER A 116 14.91 14.27 11.99
N GLU A 117 16.10 13.66 12.07
CA GLU A 117 16.95 13.63 13.27
C GLU A 117 17.93 14.82 13.35
N ILE A 118 17.97 15.68 12.31
CA ILE A 118 18.75 16.93 12.23
C ILE A 118 17.87 18.11 12.63
#